data_AF-A0A3D1SPA0-F1
#
_entry.id   AF-A0A3D1SPA0-F1
#
_cell.length_a   1.000
_cell.length_b   1.000
_cell.length_c   1.000
_cell.angle_alpha   90.00
_cell.angle_beta   90.00
_cell.angle_gamma   90.00
#
_symmetry.space_group_name_H-M   'P 1'
#
loop_
_entity.id
_entity.type
_entity.pdbx_description
1 polymer ?
#
loop_
_entity_poly.entity_id
_entity_poly.type
_entity_poly.pdbx_seq_one_letter_code
_entity_poly.pdbx_strand_id
1 'polypeptide(L)'
;EVDRNLLANARILGASQRQLSTSVIIPSAMTWIFASLHTSFSFALVGAVVGEYIGGLQGIGLLIQTAGANFNANGVFAAMVILAAVALLSEFLITLLERRLLRWRPNPVADVTI
;
A
#
# COMPACT_ATOMS: atom_id res chain seq x y z
N GLU A 1 2.48 -4.09 -19.06
CA GLU A 1 2.26 -4.59 -20.43
C GLU A 1 1.08 -5.56 -20.51
N VAL A 2 -0.02 -5.13 -21.13
CA VAL A 2 -1.10 -6.05 -21.53
C VAL A 2 -0.75 -6.54 -22.93
N ASP A 3 -0.65 -7.86 -23.09
CA ASP A 3 -0.19 -8.51 -24.31
C ASP A 3 -1.13 -8.21 -25.48
N ARG A 4 -0.60 -7.63 -26.57
CA ARG A 4 -1.41 -7.15 -27.71
C ARG A 4 -2.20 -8.28 -28.38
N ASN A 5 -1.71 -9.51 -28.26
CA ASN A 5 -2.36 -10.71 -28.78
C ASN A 5 -3.67 -11.07 -28.05
N LEU A 6 -3.76 -10.79 -26.74
CA LEU A 6 -4.99 -11.01 -25.96
C LEU A 6 -6.08 -10.00 -26.35
N LEU A 7 -5.70 -8.75 -26.61
CA LEU A 7 -6.62 -7.73 -27.11
C LEU A 7 -7.13 -8.05 -28.52
N ALA A 8 -6.28 -8.57 -29.40
CA ALA A 8 -6.66 -8.96 -30.76
C ALA A 8 -7.67 -10.13 -30.75
N ASN A 9 -7.42 -11.16 -29.94
CA ASN A 9 -8.29 -12.33 -29.85
C ASN A 9 -9.65 -12.01 -29.20
N ALA A 10 -9.68 -11.17 -28.16
CA ALA A 10 -10.93 -10.75 -27.53
C ALA A 10 -11.81 -9.89 -28.45
N ARG A 11 -11.19 -9.13 -29.37
CA ARG A 11 -11.89 -8.33 -30.38
C ARG A 11 -12.46 -9.21 -31.51
N ILE A 12 -11.80 -10.31 -31.86
CA ILE A 12 -12.29 -11.30 -32.84
C ILE A 12 -13.52 -12.05 -32.31
N LEU A 13 -13.61 -12.26 -30.99
CA LEU A 13 -14.73 -12.94 -30.33
C LEU A 13 -15.95 -12.03 -30.01
N GLY A 14 -15.94 -10.76 -30.46
CA GLY A 14 -17.10 -9.86 -30.34
C GLY A 14 -17.23 -9.09 -29.02
N ALA A 15 -16.17 -9.01 -28.20
CA ALA A 15 -16.21 -8.27 -26.93
C ALA A 15 -16.38 -6.75 -27.14
N SER A 16 -17.36 -6.14 -26.48
CA SER A 16 -17.56 -4.69 -26.50
C SER A 16 -16.40 -3.95 -25.82
N GLN A 17 -16.03 -2.75 -26.32
CA GLN A 17 -14.97 -1.90 -25.75
C GLN A 17 -15.13 -1.66 -24.23
N ARG A 18 -16.36 -1.64 -23.73
CA ARG A 18 -16.66 -1.50 -22.29
C ARG A 18 -16.41 -2.76 -21.48
N GLN A 19 -16.63 -3.96 -22.03
CA GLN A 19 -16.27 -5.22 -21.37
C GLN A 19 -14.77 -5.44 -21.34
N LEU A 20 -14.05 -5.06 -22.41
CA LEU A 20 -12.60 -5.20 -22.46
C LEU A 20 -11.90 -4.23 -21.48
N SER A 21 -12.37 -2.99 -21.38
CA SER A 21 -11.80 -1.99 -20.47
C SER A 21 -12.04 -2.34 -19.00
N THR A 22 -13.26 -2.73 -18.62
CA THR A 22 -13.59 -3.06 -17.23
C THR A 22 -13.09 -4.44 -16.79
N SER A 23 -12.99 -5.42 -17.69
CA SER A 23 -12.61 -6.78 -17.34
C SER A 23 -11.11 -7.09 -17.50
N VAL A 24 -10.36 -6.31 -18.28
CA VAL A 24 -8.93 -6.59 -18.56
C VAL A 24 -8.04 -5.43 -18.11
N ILE A 25 -8.39 -4.20 -18.47
CA ILE A 25 -7.54 -3.02 -18.21
C ILE A 25 -7.62 -2.57 -16.76
N ILE A 26 -8.83 -2.43 -16.21
CA ILE A 26 -9.03 -2.05 -14.80
C ILE A 26 -8.33 -3.01 -13.83
N PRO A 27 -8.54 -4.34 -13.86
CA PRO A 27 -7.88 -5.24 -12.91
C PRO A 27 -6.34 -5.27 -13.07
N SER A 28 -5.83 -5.11 -14.30
CA SER A 28 -4.38 -5.03 -14.55
C SER A 28 -3.78 -3.74 -13.98
N ALA A 29 -4.44 -2.60 -14.17
CA ALA A 29 -3.99 -1.31 -13.62
C ALA A 29 -4.13 -1.26 -12.08
N MET A 30 -5.19 -1.86 -11.52
CA MET A 30 -5.40 -1.92 -10.07
C MET A 30 -4.25 -2.64 -9.36
N THR A 31 -3.72 -3.71 -9.93
CA THR A 31 -2.50 -4.37 -9.41
C THR A 31 -1.37 -3.35 -9.23
N TRP A 32 -1.11 -2.56 -10.27
CA TRP A 32 0.02 -1.63 -10.28
C TRP A 32 -0.19 -0.44 -9.34
N ILE A 33 -1.44 0.01 -9.22
CA ILE A 33 -1.85 1.03 -8.26
C ILE A 33 -1.64 0.55 -6.82
N PHE A 34 -2.06 -0.67 -6.47
CA PHE A 34 -1.85 -1.20 -5.11
C PHE A 34 -0.37 -1.43 -4.78
N ALA A 35 0.41 -1.93 -5.75
CA ALA A 35 1.86 -2.07 -5.57
C ALA A 35 2.53 -0.72 -5.28
N SER A 36 2.12 0.33 -5.99
CA SER A 36 2.63 1.69 -5.76
C SER A 36 2.11 2.30 -4.45
N LEU A 37 0.86 2.01 -4.07
CA LEU A 37 0.22 2.51 -2.85
C LEU A 37 1.02 2.14 -1.60
N HIS A 38 1.51 0.89 -1.53
CA HIS A 38 2.33 0.38 -0.43
C HIS A 38 3.59 1.25 -0.20
N THR A 39 4.31 1.53 -1.28
CA THR A 39 5.53 2.33 -1.23
C THR A 39 5.24 3.79 -0.91
N SER A 40 4.22 4.38 -1.55
CA SER A 40 3.82 5.76 -1.28
C SER A 40 3.31 5.97 0.14
N PHE A 41 2.63 4.98 0.71
CA PHE A 41 2.14 5.06 2.09
C PHE A 41 3.29 5.09 3.09
N SER A 42 4.32 4.27 2.90
CA SER A 42 5.52 4.31 3.75
C SER A 42 6.17 5.69 3.76
N PHE A 43 6.29 6.34 2.60
CA PHE A 43 6.78 7.72 2.52
C PHE A 43 5.86 8.74 3.18
N ALA A 44 4.54 8.61 2.99
CA ALA A 44 3.56 9.48 3.63
C ALA A 44 3.62 9.39 5.16
N LEU A 45 3.76 8.18 5.70
CA LEU A 45 3.87 7.95 7.13
C LEU A 45 5.14 8.60 7.70
N VAL A 46 6.30 8.41 7.06
CA VAL A 46 7.55 9.07 7.46
C VAL A 46 7.40 10.59 7.40
N GLY A 47 6.82 11.13 6.33
CA GLY A 47 6.57 12.56 6.17
C GLY A 47 5.66 13.13 7.25
N ALA A 48 4.58 12.43 7.60
CA ALA A 48 3.67 12.83 8.66
C ALA A 48 4.38 12.88 10.02
N VAL A 49 5.15 11.85 10.37
CA VAL A 49 5.88 11.77 11.65
C VAL A 49 6.94 12.86 11.75
N VAL A 50 7.69 13.11 10.67
CA VAL A 50 8.68 14.19 10.63
C VAL A 50 8.01 15.56 10.74
N GLY A 51 6.87 15.75 10.07
CA GLY A 51 6.06 16.97 10.18
C GLY A 51 5.57 17.21 11.62
N GLU A 52 5.03 16.16 12.26
CA GLU A 52 4.65 16.18 13.67
C GLU A 52 5.83 16.47 14.59
N TYR A 53 7.02 15.96 14.27
CA TYR A 53 8.24 16.14 15.07
C TYR A 53 8.78 17.57 15.02
N ILE A 54 8.70 18.25 13.88
CA ILE A 54 9.28 19.60 13.71
C ILE A 54 8.29 20.70 14.14
N GLY A 55 7.00 20.54 13.82
CA GLY A 55 6.01 21.61 13.99
C GLY A 55 4.60 21.13 14.37
N GLY A 56 4.45 19.87 14.77
CA GLY A 56 3.17 19.35 15.22
C GLY A 56 2.74 19.95 16.55
N LEU A 57 1.46 20.29 16.68
CA LEU A 57 0.85 20.65 17.97
C LEU A 57 0.44 19.42 18.78
N GLN A 58 0.26 18.28 18.10
CA GLN A 58 -0.11 16.98 18.66
C GLN A 58 0.45 15.89 17.75
N GLY A 59 0.66 14.69 18.28
CA GLY A 59 1.12 13.53 17.50
C GLY A 59 2.25 12.75 18.17
N ILE A 60 2.60 11.61 17.57
CA ILE A 60 3.66 10.74 18.09
C ILE A 60 5.02 11.39 17.86
N GLY A 61 5.20 12.09 16.73
CA GLY A 61 6.43 12.84 16.45
C GLY A 61 6.72 13.89 17.54
N LEU A 62 5.70 14.61 17.99
CA LEU A 62 5.82 15.57 19.10
C LEU A 62 6.16 14.89 20.43
N LEU A 63 5.57 13.73 20.73
CA LEU A 63 5.89 12.97 21.95
C LEU A 63 7.36 12.55 21.98
N ILE A 64 7.91 12.08 20.86
CA ILE A 64 9.33 11.75 20.73
C ILE A 64 10.17 13.01 20.95
N GLN A 65 9.83 14.11 20.28
CA GLN A 65 10.54 15.39 20.40
C GLN A 65 10.56 15.88 21.85
N THR A 66 9.40 15.91 22.51
CA THR A 66 9.24 16.41 23.88
C THR A 66 9.93 15.50 24.90
N ALA A 67 9.83 14.17 24.76
CA ALA A 67 10.53 13.24 25.62
C ALA A 67 12.05 13.35 25.46
N GLY A 68 12.54 13.52 24.23
CA GLY A 68 13.94 13.76 23.92
C GLY A 68 14.46 15.06 24.54
N ALA A 69 13.69 16.16 24.42
CA ALA A 69 14.03 17.44 25.01
C ALA A 69 14.11 17.40 26.55
N ASN A 70 13.32 16.51 27.18
CA ASN A 70 13.34 16.28 28.63
C ASN A 70 14.37 15.21 29.07
N PHE A 71 15.25 14.74 28.17
CA PHE A 71 16.18 13.64 28.42
C PHE A 71 15.52 12.37 28.97
N ASN A 72 14.24 12.16 28.67
CA ASN A 72 13.46 11.02 29.12
C ASN A 72 13.58 9.89 28.09
N ALA A 73 14.62 9.07 28.22
CA ALA A 73 14.86 7.93 27.34
C ALA A 73 13.68 6.94 27.35
N ASN A 74 13.08 6.68 28.52
CA ASN A 74 11.92 5.78 28.63
C ASN A 74 10.73 6.28 27.79
N GLY A 75 10.48 7.60 27.81
CA GLY A 75 9.44 8.23 27.00
C GLY A 75 9.70 8.13 25.50
N VAL A 76 10.95 8.33 25.07
CA VAL A 76 11.37 8.17 23.66
C VAL A 76 11.15 6.74 23.20
N PHE A 77 11.63 5.74 23.95
CA PHE A 77 11.43 4.33 23.60
C PHE A 77 9.95 3.94 23.57
N ALA A 78 9.15 4.37 24.56
CA ALA A 78 7.72 4.11 24.56
C ALA A 78 7.03 4.69 23.32
N ALA A 79 7.37 5.92 22.94
CA ALA A 79 6.83 6.55 21.74
C ALA A 79 7.30 5.85 20.44
N MET A 80 8.54 5.36 20.39
CA MET A 80 9.03 4.54 19.27
C MET A 80 8.28 3.20 19.14
N VAL A 81 7.95 2.53 20.26
CA VAL A 81 7.14 1.30 20.22
C VAL A 81 5.74 1.60 19.70
N ILE A 82 5.11 2.68 20.17
CA ILE A 82 3.80 3.10 19.68
C ILE A 82 3.87 3.41 18.18
N LEU A 83 4.90 4.13 17.73
CA LEU A 83 5.12 4.43 16.33
C LEU A 83 5.26 3.16 15.48
N ALA A 84 6.06 2.20 15.93
CA ALA A 84 6.23 0.91 15.25
C ALA A 84 4.91 0.14 15.17
N ALA A 85 4.11 0.13 16.25
CA ALA A 85 2.80 -0.49 16.25
C ALA A 85 1.84 0.17 15.25
N VAL A 86 1.82 1.49 15.16
CA VAL A 86 1.01 2.24 14.18
C VAL A 86 1.45 1.96 12.75
N ALA A 87 2.76 1.92 12.50
CA ALA A 87 3.31 1.60 11.18
C ALA A 87 2.89 0.18 10.74
N LEU A 88 3.10 -0.82 11.60
CA LEU A 88 2.72 -2.21 11.34
C LEU A 88 1.22 -2.39 11.17
N LEU A 89 0.40 -1.71 11.99
CA LEU A 89 -1.05 -1.78 11.89
C LEU A 89 -1.54 -1.17 10.57
N SER A 90 -0.96 -0.04 10.17
CA SER A 90 -1.31 0.63 8.91
C SER A 90 -0.92 -0.23 7.70
N GLU A 91 0.28 -0.83 7.73
CA GLU A 91 0.74 -1.76 6.71
C GLU A 91 -0.17 -3.00 6.59
N PHE A 92 -0.58 -3.54 7.75
CA PHE A 92 -1.51 -4.66 7.81
C PHE A 92 -2.87 -4.30 7.21
N LEU A 93 -3.41 -3.11 7.53
CA LEU A 93 -4.67 -2.63 6.97
C LEU A 93 -4.60 -2.47 5.46
N ILE A 94 -3.51 -1.91 4.93
CA ILE A 94 -3.29 -1.77 3.48
C ILE A 94 -3.24 -3.13 2.82
N THR A 95 -2.49 -4.07 3.40
CA THR A 95 -2.39 -5.45 2.90
C THR A 95 -3.74 -6.16 2.92
N LEU A 96 -4.57 -5.92 3.94
CA LEU A 96 -5.92 -6.49 4.02
C LEU A 96 -6.84 -5.90 2.94
N LEU A 97 -6.78 -4.59 2.72
CA LEU A 97 -7.49 -3.89 1.65
C LEU A 97 -7.07 -4.42 0.28
N GLU A 98 -5.77 -4.59 0.05
CA GLU A 98 -5.21 -5.17 -1.16
C GLU A 98 -5.76 -6.58 -1.38
N ARG A 99 -5.70 -7.47 -0.38
CA ARG A 99 -6.22 -8.85 -0.49
C ARG A 99 -7.72 -8.88 -0.78
N ARG A 100 -8.50 -7.97 -0.21
CA ARG A 100 -9.95 -7.90 -0.43
C ARG A 100 -10.28 -7.41 -1.85
N LEU A 101 -9.52 -6.45 -2.37
CA LEU A 101 -9.72 -5.86 -3.70
C LEU A 101 -9.14 -6.73 -4.81
N LEU A 102 -8.04 -7.45 -4.56
CA LEU A 102 -7.38 -8.36 -5.48
C LEU A 102 -7.87 -9.82 -5.37
N ARG A 103 -9.00 -10.08 -4.68
CA ARG A 103 -9.59 -11.42 -4.54
C ARG A 103 -9.93 -12.10 -5.88
N TRP A 104 -9.96 -11.33 -6.96
CA TRP A 104 -10.19 -11.79 -8.34
C TRP A 104 -8.93 -12.33 -9.03
N ARG A 105 -7.73 -12.18 -8.44
CA ARG A 105 -6.50 -12.77 -8.99
C ARG A 105 -6.53 -14.29 -8.83
N PRO A 106 -6.43 -15.08 -9.91
CA PRO A 106 -6.08 -16.48 -9.80
C PRO A 106 -4.68 -16.57 -9.19
N ASN A 107 -4.49 -17.43 -8.19
CA ASN A 107 -3.15 -17.75 -7.70
C ASN A 107 -2.33 -18.31 -8.87
N PRO A 108 -1.20 -17.70 -9.27
CA PRO A 108 -0.26 -18.33 -10.18
C PRO A 108 0.52 -19.39 -9.37
N VAL A 109 -0.16 -20.45 -8.97
CA VAL A 109 0.44 -21.62 -8.31
C VAL A 109 -0.13 -22.85 -9.00
N ALA A 110 0.45 -23.20 -10.15
CA ALA A 110 0.55 -24.54 -10.73
C ALA A 110 0.82 -24.39 -12.23
N ASP A 111 2.11 -24.30 -12.60
CA ASP A 111 2.65 -24.88 -13.84
C ASP A 111 4.16 -24.62 -13.86
N VAL A 112 4.82 -25.09 -12.81
CA VAL A 112 6.26 -25.40 -12.86
C VAL A 112 6.38 -26.86 -12.45
N THR A 113 5.84 -27.74 -13.30
CA THR A 113 6.31 -29.13 -13.36
C THR A 113 7.39 -29.18 -14.43
N ILE A 114 8.56 -29.56 -13.93
CA ILE A 114 9.83 -29.91 -14.57
C ILE A 114 9.66 -30.58 -15.94
#